data_AF-A0A096FKD4-F1
#
_entry.id   AF-A0A096FKD4-F1
#
_cell.length_a   1.000
_cell.length_b   1.000
_cell.length_c   1.000
_cell.angle_alpha   90.00
_cell.angle_beta   90.00
_cell.angle_gamma   90.00
#
_symmetry.space_group_name_H-M   'P 1'
#
loop_
_entity.id
_entity.type
_entity.pdbx_description
1 polymer ?
#
loop_
_entity_poly.entity_id
_entity_poly.type
_entity_poly.pdbx_seq_one_letter_code
_entity_poly.pdbx_strand_id
1 'polypeptide(L)'
;MKNIWTQFSVAVITALLFLAMLALNQWIFSELEFVRGVNWIYLPAGARLLCTLLFAEAGVVGLFVVSWLVCNFYFFPDDWLRAFAGGIMATLAPYGTYCAARKWMGLGRSLSDLTPRRLLWLSVIYGLSNALLHQAWSVVRGDGFQLDQLLVMILGDFSGTLIVLYVFKALLMLPIKTDRYLLK
;
A
#
# COMPACT_ATOMS: atom_id res chain seq x y z
N MET A 1 -20.48 9.89 -14.49
CA MET A 1 -20.47 8.47 -14.10
C MET A 1 -19.18 7.84 -14.64
N LYS A 2 -18.27 7.36 -13.78
CA LYS A 2 -17.05 6.67 -14.25
C LYS A 2 -17.49 5.33 -14.87
N ASN A 3 -16.93 4.96 -16.03
CA ASN A 3 -17.25 3.71 -16.71
C ASN A 3 -16.88 2.51 -15.81
N ILE A 4 -17.81 1.57 -15.62
CA ILE A 4 -17.62 0.36 -14.80
C ILE A 4 -16.39 -0.44 -15.27
N TRP A 5 -16.13 -0.46 -16.58
CA TRP A 5 -14.95 -1.09 -17.15
C TRP A 5 -13.66 -0.44 -16.68
N THR A 6 -13.63 0.89 -16.56
CA THR A 6 -12.47 1.61 -16.01
C THR A 6 -12.26 1.28 -14.54
N GLN A 7 -13.33 1.17 -13.74
CA GLN A 7 -13.22 0.77 -12.33
C GLN A 7 -12.66 -0.64 -12.20
N PHE A 8 -13.16 -1.57 -13.01
CA PHE A 8 -12.68 -2.94 -13.05
C PHE A 8 -11.20 -3.01 -13.43
N SER A 9 -10.78 -2.33 -14.51
CA SER A 9 -9.37 -2.30 -14.91
C SER A 9 -8.47 -1.72 -13.82
N VAL A 10 -8.90 -0.67 -13.13
CA VAL A 10 -8.16 -0.08 -12.01
C VAL A 10 -8.03 -1.06 -10.84
N ALA A 11 -9.08 -1.80 -10.51
CA ALA A 11 -9.03 -2.82 -9.46
C ALA A 11 -8.04 -3.94 -9.82
N VAL A 12 -8.04 -4.39 -11.09
CA VAL A 12 -7.09 -5.39 -11.58
C VAL A 12 -5.65 -4.87 -11.56
N ILE A 13 -5.39 -3.67 -12.06
CA ILE A 13 -4.05 -3.05 -12.02
C ILE A 13 -3.54 -2.93 -10.58
N THR A 14 -4.42 -2.51 -9.67
CA THR A 14 -4.11 -2.39 -8.24
C THR A 14 -3.76 -3.74 -7.63
N ALA A 15 -4.54 -4.78 -7.95
CA ALA A 15 -4.29 -6.14 -7.49
C ALA A 15 -2.93 -6.66 -8.00
N LEU A 16 -2.65 -6.48 -9.29
CA LEU A 16 -1.40 -6.90 -9.90
C LEU A 16 -0.19 -6.17 -9.30
N LEU A 17 -0.30 -4.85 -9.08
CA LEU A 17 0.78 -4.08 -8.48
C LEU A 17 1.06 -4.52 -7.04
N PHE A 18 0.02 -4.76 -6.25
CA PHE A 18 0.16 -5.30 -4.91
C PHE A 18 0.84 -6.67 -4.91
N LEU A 19 0.39 -7.60 -5.76
CA LEU A 19 0.99 -8.93 -5.89
C LEU A 19 2.45 -8.87 -6.36
N ALA A 20 2.75 -7.98 -7.31
CA ALA A 20 4.12 -7.78 -7.79
C ALA A 20 5.04 -7.27 -6.67
N MET A 21 4.59 -6.28 -5.89
CA MET A 21 5.38 -5.78 -4.75
C MET A 21 5.50 -6.84 -3.64
N LEU A 22 4.49 -7.68 -3.43
CA LEU A 22 4.57 -8.80 -2.50
C LEU A 22 5.59 -9.85 -2.95
N ALA A 23 5.53 -10.27 -4.20
CA ALA A 23 6.48 -11.22 -4.77
C ALA A 23 7.91 -10.65 -4.74
N LEU A 24 8.08 -9.38 -5.09
CA LEU A 24 9.37 -8.68 -5.04
C LEU A 24 9.91 -8.60 -3.60
N ASN A 25 9.05 -8.33 -2.63
CA ASN A 25 9.43 -8.31 -1.22
C ASN A 25 9.92 -9.68 -0.75
N GLN A 26 9.22 -10.74 -1.13
CA GLN A 26 9.61 -12.12 -0.80
C GLN A 26 10.90 -12.53 -1.51
N TRP A 27 11.16 -12.01 -2.71
CA TRP A 27 12.37 -12.34 -3.45
C TRP A 27 13.62 -11.59 -2.94
N ILE A 28 13.49 -10.30 -2.60
CA ILE A 28 14.63 -9.44 -2.23
C ILE A 28 14.82 -9.35 -0.71
N PHE A 29 13.72 -9.35 0.05
CA PHE A 29 13.70 -9.02 1.47
C PHE A 29 13.18 -10.18 2.35
N SER A 30 13.26 -11.43 1.89
CA SER A 30 12.84 -12.60 2.69
C SER A 30 13.54 -12.68 4.04
N GLU A 31 14.85 -12.41 4.07
CA GLU A 31 15.67 -12.41 5.29
C GLU A 31 15.32 -11.26 6.26
N LEU A 32 14.51 -10.30 5.81
CA LEU A 32 14.02 -9.19 6.62
C LEU A 32 12.60 -9.43 7.15
N GLU A 33 12.06 -10.64 6.99
CA GLU A 33 10.79 -11.02 7.61
C GLU A 33 10.99 -11.23 9.12
N PHE A 34 10.28 -10.44 9.92
CA PHE A 34 10.29 -10.59 11.37
C PHE A 34 9.29 -11.67 11.81
N VAL A 35 8.06 -11.53 11.34
CA VAL A 35 7.02 -12.55 11.39
C VAL A 35 6.21 -12.49 10.12
N ARG A 36 5.47 -13.56 9.80
CA ARG A 36 4.68 -13.65 8.57
C ARG A 36 3.81 -12.41 8.35
N GLY A 37 4.11 -11.66 7.28
CA GLY A 37 3.39 -10.43 6.93
C GLY A 37 3.88 -9.14 7.62
N VAL A 38 4.92 -9.20 8.46
CA VAL A 38 5.59 -8.06 9.11
C VAL A 38 7.09 -8.15 8.84
N ASN A 39 7.62 -7.17 8.12
CA ASN A 39 9.00 -7.17 7.64
C ASN A 39 9.69 -5.86 8.01
N TRP A 40 11.02 -5.86 8.14
CA TRP A 40 11.80 -4.64 8.35
C TRP A 40 11.83 -3.72 7.12
N ILE A 41 11.55 -4.26 5.94
CA ILE A 41 11.22 -3.54 4.71
C ILE A 41 10.00 -4.22 4.09
N TYR A 42 8.92 -3.47 3.87
CA TYR A 42 7.67 -4.05 3.36
C TYR A 42 7.12 -3.27 2.16
N LEU A 43 7.55 -3.66 0.96
CA LEU A 43 7.13 -3.05 -0.32
C LEU A 43 5.59 -3.05 -0.55
N PRO A 44 4.82 -4.08 -0.11
CA PRO A 44 3.37 -4.06 -0.29
C PRO A 44 2.68 -2.87 0.40
N ALA A 45 3.27 -2.33 1.48
CA ALA A 45 2.80 -1.11 2.12
C ALA A 45 2.79 0.07 1.14
N GLY A 46 3.90 0.23 0.41
CA GLY A 46 4.04 1.26 -0.61
C GLY A 46 3.06 1.10 -1.77
N ALA A 47 2.81 -0.13 -2.21
CA ALA A 47 1.80 -0.42 -3.24
C ALA A 47 0.40 0.02 -2.79
N ARG A 48 0.02 -0.30 -1.54
CA ARG A 48 -1.27 0.07 -0.97
C ARG A 48 -1.44 1.60 -0.98
N LEU A 49 -0.48 2.34 -0.43
CA LEU A 49 -0.58 3.79 -0.39
C LEU A 49 -0.57 4.39 -1.81
N LEU A 50 0.34 3.97 -2.68
CA LEU A 50 0.42 4.44 -4.07
C LEU A 50 -0.91 4.25 -4.82
N CYS A 51 -1.51 3.06 -4.75
CA CYS A 51 -2.78 2.76 -5.42
C CYS A 51 -3.91 3.62 -4.86
N THR A 52 -3.98 3.84 -3.55
CA THR A 52 -5.00 4.74 -2.98
C THR A 52 -4.81 6.20 -3.38
N LEU A 53 -3.57 6.68 -3.50
CA LEU A 53 -3.29 8.04 -3.96
C LEU A 53 -3.68 8.24 -5.43
N LEU A 54 -3.40 7.25 -6.29
CA LEU A 54 -3.68 7.30 -7.72
C LEU A 54 -5.16 7.08 -8.07
N PHE A 55 -5.78 6.10 -7.42
CA PHE A 55 -7.05 5.54 -7.85
C PHE A 55 -8.19 5.77 -6.86
N ALA A 56 -7.89 6.34 -5.69
CA ALA A 56 -8.85 6.64 -4.64
C ALA A 56 -9.72 5.40 -4.31
N GLU A 57 -11.04 5.55 -4.32
CA GLU A 57 -12.00 4.51 -3.93
C GLU A 57 -11.92 3.27 -4.83
N ALA A 58 -11.58 3.45 -6.12
CA ALA A 58 -11.44 2.33 -7.06
C ALA A 58 -10.24 1.44 -6.71
N GLY A 59 -9.12 2.06 -6.30
CA GLY A 59 -7.94 1.34 -5.83
C GLY A 59 -8.20 0.61 -4.52
N VAL A 60 -8.97 1.22 -3.61
CA VAL A 60 -9.37 0.60 -2.34
C VAL A 60 -10.09 -0.74 -2.57
N VAL A 61 -11.03 -0.80 -3.51
CA VAL A 61 -11.75 -2.05 -3.81
C VAL A 61 -10.79 -3.14 -4.31
N GLY A 62 -9.90 -2.80 -5.25
CA GLY A 62 -8.90 -3.74 -5.76
C GLY A 62 -7.95 -4.24 -4.66
N LEU A 63 -7.45 -3.32 -3.82
CA LEU A 63 -6.59 -3.65 -2.67
C LEU A 63 -7.30 -4.53 -1.65
N PHE A 64 -8.57 -4.27 -1.36
CA PHE A 64 -9.34 -5.05 -0.40
C PHE A 64 -9.45 -6.49 -0.86
N VAL A 65 -9.91 -6.70 -2.10
CA VAL A 65 -10.10 -8.04 -2.67
C VAL A 65 -8.78 -8.80 -2.70
N VAL A 66 -7.73 -8.20 -3.27
CA VAL A 66 -6.44 -8.91 -3.38
C VAL A 66 -5.80 -9.18 -2.02
N SER A 67 -5.89 -8.23 -1.08
CA SER A 67 -5.27 -8.40 0.24
C SER A 67 -6.03 -9.43 1.05
N TRP A 68 -7.36 -9.46 0.97
CA TRP A 68 -8.16 -10.50 1.60
C TRP A 68 -7.84 -11.88 1.02
N LEU A 69 -7.76 -12.03 -0.31
CA LEU A 69 -7.39 -13.30 -0.94
C LEU A 69 -5.98 -13.75 -0.53
N VAL A 70 -4.99 -12.85 -0.55
CA VAL A 70 -3.63 -13.16 -0.09
C VAL A 70 -3.64 -13.54 1.39
N CYS A 71 -4.37 -12.83 2.23
CA CYS A 71 -4.48 -13.20 3.63
C CYS A 71 -5.17 -14.56 3.81
N ASN A 72 -6.18 -14.88 3.01
CA ASN A 72 -6.96 -16.11 3.13
C ASN A 72 -6.29 -17.34 2.54
N PHE A 73 -5.40 -17.19 1.54
CA PHE A 73 -4.76 -18.33 0.88
C PHE A 73 -3.27 -18.44 1.19
N TYR A 74 -2.63 -17.33 1.60
CA TYR A 74 -1.19 -17.30 1.84
C TYR A 74 -0.86 -17.01 3.30
N PHE A 75 -1.30 -15.89 3.89
CA PHE A 75 -0.84 -15.56 5.24
C PHE A 75 -1.53 -16.35 6.36
N PHE A 76 -2.85 -16.51 6.29
CA PHE A 76 -3.69 -17.03 7.38
C PHE A 76 -4.76 -18.00 6.84
N PRO A 77 -4.36 -19.11 6.19
CA PRO A 77 -5.30 -20.01 5.53
C PRO A 77 -6.36 -20.64 6.45
N ASP A 78 -6.02 -20.82 7.73
CA ASP A 78 -6.88 -21.47 8.72
C ASP A 78 -7.66 -20.48 9.59
N ASP A 79 -7.55 -19.17 9.33
CA ASP A 79 -8.13 -18.11 10.16
C ASP A 79 -8.81 -17.05 9.28
N TRP A 80 -10.03 -17.38 8.84
CA TRP A 80 -10.83 -16.53 7.95
C TRP A 80 -11.07 -15.13 8.53
N LEU A 81 -11.27 -15.03 9.85
CA LEU A 81 -11.57 -13.77 10.53
C LEU A 81 -10.34 -12.87 10.52
N ARG A 82 -9.16 -13.40 10.85
CA ARG A 82 -7.88 -12.68 10.72
C ARG A 82 -7.60 -12.32 9.27
N ALA A 83 -7.92 -13.20 8.33
CA ALA A 83 -7.71 -12.92 6.91
C ALA A 83 -8.58 -11.77 6.41
N PHE A 84 -9.86 -11.75 6.78
CA PHE A 84 -10.79 -10.69 6.44
C PHE A 84 -10.40 -9.36 7.09
N ALA A 85 -10.05 -9.37 8.38
CA ALA A 85 -9.52 -8.20 9.08
C ALA A 85 -8.24 -7.67 8.42
N GLY A 86 -7.36 -8.55 7.95
CA GLY A 86 -6.18 -8.19 7.16
C GLY A 86 -6.52 -7.41 5.89
N GLY A 87 -7.54 -7.82 5.15
CA GLY A 87 -8.05 -7.08 3.99
C GLY A 87 -8.59 -5.70 4.34
N ILE A 88 -9.31 -5.57 5.46
CA ILE A 88 -9.80 -4.28 5.97
C ILE A 88 -8.63 -3.37 6.34
N MET A 89 -7.68 -3.85 7.16
CA MET A 89 -6.54 -3.05 7.60
C MET A 89 -5.65 -2.61 6.43
N ALA A 90 -5.43 -3.50 5.46
CA ALA A 90 -4.69 -3.21 4.23
C ALA A 90 -5.29 -2.08 3.39
N THR A 91 -6.54 -1.69 3.64
CA THR A 91 -7.22 -0.63 2.90
C THR A 91 -7.60 0.58 3.75
N LEU A 92 -7.90 0.39 5.02
CA LEU A 92 -8.35 1.44 5.92
C LEU A 92 -7.23 2.47 6.20
N ALA A 93 -6.02 2.01 6.57
CA ALA A 93 -4.88 2.90 6.81
C ALA A 93 -4.45 3.73 5.58
N PRO A 94 -4.21 3.12 4.39
CA PRO A 94 -3.78 3.90 3.23
C PRO A 94 -4.89 4.84 2.73
N TYR A 95 -6.16 4.42 2.77
CA TYR A 95 -7.28 5.29 2.39
C TYR A 95 -7.46 6.45 3.37
N GLY A 96 -7.36 6.21 4.68
CA GLY A 96 -7.36 7.26 5.68
C GLY A 96 -6.22 8.27 5.48
N THR A 97 -5.02 7.76 5.15
CA THR A 97 -3.87 8.62 4.79
C THR A 97 -4.14 9.44 3.54
N TYR A 98 -4.74 8.85 2.50
CA TYR A 98 -5.18 9.57 1.30
C TYR A 98 -6.18 10.69 1.65
N CYS A 99 -7.21 10.41 2.45
CA CYS A 99 -8.18 11.43 2.88
C CYS A 99 -7.52 12.58 3.64
N ALA A 100 -6.62 12.26 4.59
CA ALA A 100 -5.86 13.27 5.34
C ALA A 100 -4.96 14.10 4.42
N ALA A 101 -4.28 13.47 3.47
CA ALA A 101 -3.44 14.12 2.48
C ALA A 101 -4.23 15.10 1.60
N ARG A 102 -5.40 14.69 1.11
CA ARG A 102 -6.29 15.55 0.31
C ARG A 102 -6.76 16.76 1.12
N LYS A 103 -7.12 16.55 2.38
CA LYS A 103 -7.66 17.60 3.26
C LYS A 103 -6.60 18.59 3.74
N TRP A 104 -5.42 18.11 4.16
CA TRP A 104 -4.43 18.94 4.84
C TRP A 104 -3.22 19.32 3.98
N MET A 105 -2.87 18.51 2.98
CA MET A 105 -1.73 18.80 2.10
C MET A 105 -2.16 19.41 0.76
N GLY A 106 -3.48 19.50 0.50
CA GLY A 106 -4.03 20.02 -0.75
C GLY A 106 -3.61 19.19 -1.97
N LEU A 107 -3.40 17.88 -1.78
CA LEU A 107 -2.90 17.02 -2.86
C LEU A 107 -3.94 16.93 -3.99
N GLY A 108 -3.49 17.06 -5.24
CA GLY A 108 -4.28 16.78 -6.43
C GLY A 108 -4.48 15.29 -6.66
N ARG A 109 -5.03 14.93 -7.83
CA ARG A 109 -5.11 13.52 -8.29
C ARG A 109 -3.83 13.04 -8.97
N SER A 110 -2.88 13.94 -9.22
CA SER A 110 -1.61 13.63 -9.90
C SER A 110 -0.49 13.41 -8.90
N LEU A 111 0.39 12.45 -9.19
CA LEU A 111 1.63 12.24 -8.44
C LEU A 111 2.68 13.33 -8.69
N SER A 112 2.51 14.19 -9.70
CA SER A 112 3.40 15.33 -9.97
C SER A 112 3.52 16.29 -8.78
N ASP A 113 2.47 16.36 -7.96
CA ASP A 113 2.39 17.27 -6.82
C ASP A 113 3.12 16.73 -5.58
N LEU A 114 3.71 15.53 -5.66
CA LEU A 114 4.42 14.89 -4.55
C LEU A 114 5.85 15.41 -4.45
N THR A 115 6.05 16.46 -3.67
CA THR A 115 7.38 16.90 -3.25
C THR A 115 8.04 15.84 -2.34
N PRO A 116 9.39 15.76 -2.26
CA PRO A 116 10.08 14.85 -1.35
C PRO A 116 9.57 14.94 0.10
N ARG A 117 9.26 16.17 0.55
CA ARG A 117 8.68 16.43 1.87
C ARG A 117 7.30 15.82 2.05
N ARG A 118 6.43 15.89 1.03
CA ARG A 118 5.09 15.26 1.07
C ARG A 118 5.21 13.74 1.11
N LEU A 119 6.10 13.16 0.29
CA LEU A 119 6.37 11.71 0.30
C LEU A 119 6.81 11.20 1.68
N LEU A 120 7.72 11.93 2.33
CA LEU A 120 8.18 11.60 3.67
C LEU A 120 7.02 11.57 4.68
N TRP A 121 6.24 12.65 4.74
CA TRP A 121 5.12 12.74 5.66
C TRP A 121 4.02 11.71 5.39
N LEU A 122 3.71 11.45 4.11
CA LEU A 122 2.75 10.40 3.75
C LEU A 122 3.21 9.03 4.23
N SER A 123 4.50 8.72 4.07
CA SER A 123 5.08 7.45 4.52
C SER A 123 5.04 7.31 6.03
N VAL A 124 5.34 8.39 6.78
CA VAL A 124 5.27 8.39 8.25
C VAL A 124 3.82 8.20 8.73
N ILE A 125 2.89 9.00 8.23
CA ILE A 125 1.48 8.95 8.63
C ILE A 125 0.90 7.57 8.32
N TYR A 126 1.19 7.05 7.13
CA TYR A 126 0.71 5.73 6.73
C TYR A 126 1.31 4.62 7.58
N GLY A 127 2.63 4.56 7.75
CA GLY A 127 3.28 3.51 8.54
C GLY A 127 2.79 3.48 9.99
N LEU A 128 2.65 4.66 10.62
CA LEU A 128 2.07 4.76 11.97
C LEU A 128 0.61 4.30 12.00
N SER A 129 -0.23 4.78 11.07
CA SER A 129 -1.65 4.44 11.03
C SER A 129 -1.87 2.95 10.79
N ASN A 130 -1.09 2.35 9.88
CA ASN A 130 -1.17 0.94 9.57
C ASN A 130 -0.76 0.10 10.78
N ALA A 131 0.37 0.43 11.39
CA ALA A 131 0.87 -0.34 12.52
C ALA A 131 -0.07 -0.27 13.74
N LEU A 132 -0.65 0.91 14.02
CA LEU A 132 -1.61 1.10 15.10
C LEU A 132 -2.92 0.34 14.86
N LEU A 133 -3.42 0.26 13.62
CA LEU A 133 -4.60 -0.54 13.30
C LEU A 133 -4.36 -2.03 13.55
N HIS A 134 -3.22 -2.55 13.11
CA HIS A 134 -2.84 -3.94 13.37
C HIS A 134 -2.69 -4.23 14.87
N GLN A 135 -2.14 -3.28 15.62
CA GLN A 135 -2.03 -3.42 17.07
C GLN A 135 -3.40 -3.37 17.77
N ALA A 136 -4.29 -2.46 17.34
CA ALA A 136 -5.65 -2.40 17.85
C ALA A 136 -6.39 -3.73 17.60
N TRP A 137 -6.22 -4.32 16.42
CA TRP A 137 -6.76 -5.63 16.10
C TRP A 137 -6.21 -6.74 17.01
N SER A 138 -4.89 -6.76 17.25
CA SER A 138 -4.24 -7.71 18.17
C SER A 138 -4.83 -7.64 19.58
N VAL A 139 -5.01 -6.43 20.12
CA VAL A 139 -5.62 -6.22 21.44
C VAL A 139 -7.08 -6.72 21.46
N VAL A 140 -7.87 -6.41 20.43
CA VAL A 140 -9.28 -6.86 20.34
C VAL A 140 -9.39 -8.38 20.23
N ARG A 141 -8.43 -9.04 19.58
CA ARG A 141 -8.35 -10.51 19.48
C ARG A 141 -7.94 -11.20 20.78
N GLY A 142 -7.44 -10.45 21.77
CA GLY A 142 -6.87 -11.00 23.00
C GLY A 142 -5.40 -11.41 22.87
N ASP A 143 -4.74 -11.11 21.74
CA ASP A 143 -3.32 -11.40 21.49
C ASP A 143 -2.39 -10.40 22.21
N GLY A 144 -2.95 -9.40 22.89
CA GLY A 144 -2.24 -8.39 23.66
C GLY A 144 -1.53 -7.33 22.81
N PHE A 145 -0.75 -6.47 23.48
CA PHE A 145 0.03 -5.42 22.84
C PHE A 145 1.47 -5.89 22.58
N GLN A 146 1.82 -6.06 21.31
CA GLN A 146 3.16 -6.47 20.85
C GLN A 146 4.00 -5.27 20.39
N LEU A 147 4.85 -4.74 21.28
CA LEU A 147 5.64 -3.52 21.01
C LEU A 147 6.70 -3.73 19.92
N ASP A 148 7.33 -4.89 19.91
CA ASP A 148 8.29 -5.33 18.89
C ASP A 148 7.66 -5.36 17.50
N GLN A 149 6.51 -6.02 17.34
CA GLN A 149 5.79 -6.08 16.06
C GLN A 149 5.34 -4.69 15.61
N LEU A 150 4.88 -3.84 16.53
CA LEU A 150 4.52 -2.46 16.24
C LEU A 150 5.70 -1.68 15.65
N LEU A 151 6.88 -1.74 16.28
CA LEU A 151 8.06 -1.01 15.84
C LEU A 151 8.58 -1.51 14.49
N VAL A 152 8.65 -2.84 14.30
CA VAL A 152 9.08 -3.43 13.02
C VAL A 152 8.13 -3.03 11.90
N MET A 153 6.82 -3.08 12.15
CA MET A 153 5.81 -2.71 11.15
C MET A 153 5.87 -1.22 10.78
N ILE A 154 6.05 -0.32 11.77
CA ILE A 154 6.24 1.11 11.48
C ILE A 154 7.44 1.32 10.55
N LEU A 155 8.58 0.70 10.85
CA LEU A 155 9.81 0.85 10.07
C LEU A 155 9.72 0.19 8.69
N GLY A 156 9.12 -1.00 8.63
CA GLY A 156 8.87 -1.75 7.41
C GLY A 156 7.94 -1.04 6.44
N ASP A 157 6.81 -0.57 6.94
CA ASP A 157 5.83 0.15 6.14
C ASP A 157 6.36 1.51 5.72
N PHE A 158 7.06 2.22 6.61
CA PHE A 158 7.70 3.50 6.28
C PHE A 158 8.74 3.34 5.16
N SER A 159 9.69 2.42 5.33
CA SER A 159 10.78 2.19 4.37
C SER A 159 10.25 1.67 3.04
N GLY A 160 9.38 0.66 3.06
CA GLY A 160 8.75 0.10 1.86
C GLY A 160 7.92 1.13 1.11
N THR A 161 7.20 1.99 1.82
CA THR A 161 6.45 3.09 1.20
C THR A 161 7.35 4.12 0.54
N LEU A 162 8.42 4.54 1.20
CA LEU A 162 9.39 5.46 0.58
C LEU A 162 9.97 4.87 -0.69
N ILE A 163 10.43 3.60 -0.65
CA ILE A 163 11.02 2.92 -1.81
C ILE A 163 10.04 2.96 -2.98
N VAL A 164 8.81 2.46 -2.79
CA VAL A 164 7.82 2.38 -3.88
C VAL A 164 7.47 3.76 -4.41
N LEU A 165 7.18 4.74 -3.54
CA LEU A 165 6.77 6.07 -3.98
C LEU A 165 7.89 6.81 -4.72
N TYR A 166 9.15 6.70 -4.26
CA TYR A 166 10.27 7.33 -4.96
C TYR A 166 10.61 6.64 -6.27
N VAL A 167 10.54 5.30 -6.33
CA VAL A 167 10.71 4.56 -7.59
C VAL A 167 9.66 4.98 -8.62
N PHE A 168 8.38 5.01 -8.24
CA PHE A 168 7.32 5.44 -9.16
C PHE A 168 7.43 6.91 -9.55
N LYS A 169 7.82 7.79 -8.62
CA LYS A 169 8.09 9.18 -8.95
C LYS A 169 9.25 9.33 -9.95
N ALA A 170 10.33 8.56 -9.77
CA ALA A 170 11.46 8.57 -10.69
C ALA A 170 11.04 8.05 -12.08
N LEU A 171 10.25 6.98 -12.14
CA LEU A 171 9.70 6.44 -13.40
C LEU A 171 8.84 7.48 -14.14
N LEU A 172 8.07 8.29 -13.44
CA LEU A 172 7.27 9.38 -14.04
C LEU A 172 8.12 10.57 -14.54
N MET A 173 9.32 10.75 -13.98
CA MET A 173 10.26 11.79 -14.41
C MET A 173 11.11 11.36 -15.60
N LEU A 174 11.12 10.06 -15.94
CA LEU A 174 11.82 9.60 -17.13
C LEU A 174 11.17 10.23 -18.37
N PRO A 175 11.95 10.88 -19.25
CA PRO A 175 11.41 11.36 -20.52
C PRO A 175 10.97 10.13 -21.34
N ILE A 176 9.67 9.89 -21.42
CA ILE A 176 9.13 8.95 -22.41
C ILE A 176 9.42 9.60 -23.76
N LYS A 177 10.45 9.11 -24.44
CA LYS A 177 10.74 9.47 -25.83
C LYS A 177 9.59 8.93 -26.68
N THR A 178 8.50 9.70 -26.74
CA THR A 178 7.42 9.45 -27.70
C THR A 178 8.00 9.91 -29.02
N ASP A 179 8.50 8.97 -29.82
CA ASP A 179 8.96 9.23 -31.17
C ASP A 179 7.81 9.86 -31.97
N ARG A 180 7.89 11.19 -32.14
CA ARG A 180 6.97 12.00 -32.96
C ARG A 180 7.21 11.78 -34.46
N TYR A 181 7.40 10.53 -34.89
CA TYR A 181 7.72 10.17 -36.28
C TYR A 181 6.56 9.51 -37.05
N LEU A 182 5.31 9.60 -36.57
CA LEU A 182 4.13 9.07 -37.29
C LEU A 182 3.11 10.14 -37.72
N LEU A 183 3.52 11.41 -37.79
CA LEU A 183 2.72 12.47 -38.43
C LEU A 183 3.60 13.25 -39.41
N LYS A 184 3.87 12.63 -40.56
CA LYS A 184 4.19 13.31 -41.82
C LYS A 184 3.41 12.63 -42.93
#